data_AF-A0A3G8H8A1-F1
#
_entry.id   AF-A0A3G8H8A1-F1
#
_cell.length_a   1.000
_cell.length_b   1.000
_cell.length_c   1.000
_cell.angle_alpha   90.00
_cell.angle_beta   90.00
_cell.angle_gamma   90.00
#
_symmetry.space_group_name_H-M   'P 1'
#
loop_
_entity.id
_entity.type
_entity.pdbx_description
1 polymer ?
#
loop_
_entity_poly.entity_id
_entity_poly.type
_entity_poly.pdbx_seq_one_letter_code
_entity_poly.pdbx_strand_id
1 'polypeptide(L)'
;MSRFKTMPLAVAAGMAILAATACSNEEPAAPATPAPPAARSELEAAAALVPHLDEAVLRNTADYCSRHAPRTRAAVEAAWAGWQARNAAHMAVSRQYRARLEASAAHGSTEEERRASQELLTQNAMLIDSFTNQQLDVMRVALEHGERQVIAELCTEQFAKVAAGEWDIRQRDPEIAALLDAGAPADATRP
;
A
#
# COMPACT_ATOMS: atom_id res chain seq x y z
N MET A 1 -40.33 -44.09 -1.90
CA MET A 1 -39.56 -44.56 -0.72
C MET A 1 -39.37 -43.33 0.17
N SER A 2 -40.27 -43.07 1.11
CA SER A 2 -40.22 -43.54 2.52
C SER A 2 -38.95 -43.03 3.21
N ARG A 3 -38.94 -42.26 4.30
CA ARG A 3 -39.97 -41.85 5.27
C ARG A 3 -39.40 -40.67 6.06
N PHE A 4 -40.20 -39.63 6.27
CA PHE A 4 -40.10 -38.78 7.45
C PHE A 4 -40.20 -39.65 8.70
N LYS A 5 -39.34 -39.41 9.70
CA LYS A 5 -39.56 -39.95 11.05
C LYS A 5 -39.56 -38.82 12.07
N THR A 6 -40.72 -38.69 12.68
CA THR A 6 -41.17 -37.75 13.70
C THR A 6 -40.75 -38.22 15.10
N MET A 7 -40.29 -37.26 15.93
CA MET A 7 -40.69 -37.01 17.36
C MET A 7 -40.40 -38.09 18.45
N PRO A 8 -40.64 -37.85 19.76
CA PRO A 8 -40.51 -36.65 20.64
C PRO A 8 -39.91 -37.01 22.06
N LEU A 9 -40.17 -36.16 23.08
CA LEU A 9 -39.97 -36.25 24.56
C LEU A 9 -38.63 -35.66 25.08
N ALA A 10 -38.55 -34.54 25.82
CA ALA A 10 -39.27 -33.96 26.98
C ALA A 10 -38.77 -34.43 28.37
N VAL A 11 -38.57 -33.43 29.26
CA VAL A 11 -38.43 -33.48 30.74
C VAL A 11 -37.03 -33.95 31.23
N ALA A 12 -36.32 -33.38 32.21
CA ALA A 12 -36.60 -32.61 33.43
C ALA A 12 -35.40 -31.69 33.75
N ALA A 13 -35.60 -30.46 34.22
CA ALA A 13 -35.43 -30.03 35.62
C ALA A 13 -34.17 -30.55 36.35
N GLY A 14 -33.28 -29.63 36.74
CA GLY A 14 -32.16 -29.89 37.65
C GLY A 14 -31.38 -28.61 37.96
N MET A 15 -31.84 -27.84 38.95
CA MET A 15 -31.03 -26.83 39.64
C MET A 15 -29.84 -27.51 40.32
N ALA A 16 -28.64 -26.98 40.11
CA ALA A 16 -27.56 -27.08 41.08
C ALA A 16 -26.74 -25.77 41.02
N ILE A 17 -27.02 -24.90 41.98
CA ILE A 17 -26.14 -23.80 42.38
C ILE A 17 -24.94 -24.47 43.06
N LEU A 18 -23.75 -24.29 42.51
CA LEU A 18 -22.49 -24.50 43.23
C LEU A 18 -21.70 -23.21 43.17
N ALA A 19 -21.62 -22.56 44.34
CA ALA A 19 -20.78 -21.44 44.63
C ALA A 19 -19.31 -21.84 44.41
N ALA A 20 -18.65 -21.22 43.44
CA ALA A 20 -17.20 -21.17 43.39
C ALA A 20 -16.74 -19.98 44.23
N THR A 21 -16.17 -20.32 45.37
CA THR A 21 -15.39 -19.46 46.26
C THR A 21 -14.35 -18.65 45.49
N ALA A 22 -14.28 -17.37 45.82
CA ALA A 22 -13.20 -16.47 45.44
C ALA A 22 -11.83 -17.06 45.80
N CYS A 23 -10.97 -17.19 44.78
CA CYS A 23 -9.52 -17.07 44.92
C CYS A 23 -9.09 -16.01 43.91
N SER A 24 -8.91 -14.80 44.41
CA SER A 24 -8.23 -13.72 43.69
C SER A 24 -6.81 -14.16 43.36
N ASN A 25 -6.55 -14.50 42.10
CA ASN A 25 -5.21 -14.37 41.56
C ASN A 25 -5.07 -12.94 41.09
N GLU A 26 -4.70 -12.07 42.02
CA GLU A 26 -4.15 -10.76 41.68
C GLU A 26 -2.72 -11.02 41.20
N GLU A 27 -2.60 -11.29 39.91
CA GLU A 27 -1.31 -11.35 39.23
C GLU A 27 -0.67 -9.97 39.39
N PRO A 28 0.57 -9.87 39.91
CA PRO A 28 1.25 -8.59 39.99
C PRO A 28 1.28 -8.01 38.59
N ALA A 29 0.62 -6.87 38.40
CA ALA A 29 0.69 -6.11 37.16
C ALA A 29 2.18 -5.95 36.83
N ALA A 30 2.63 -6.66 35.79
CA ALA A 30 3.93 -6.41 35.21
C ALA A 30 4.02 -4.90 34.94
N PRO A 31 5.16 -4.25 35.22
CA PRO A 31 5.30 -2.84 34.92
C PRO A 31 4.92 -2.65 33.46
N ALA A 32 3.87 -1.85 33.22
CA ALA A 32 3.41 -1.54 31.89
C ALA A 32 4.62 -1.07 31.10
N THR A 33 5.05 -1.88 30.12
CA THR A 33 6.06 -1.49 29.16
C THR A 33 5.57 -0.15 28.61
N PRO A 34 6.38 0.93 28.66
CA PRO A 34 5.97 2.19 28.05
C PRO A 34 5.59 1.88 26.60
N ALA A 35 4.35 2.22 26.24
CA ALA A 35 3.91 2.07 24.87
C ALA A 35 4.96 2.74 23.97
N PRO A 36 5.47 2.06 22.93
CA PRO A 36 6.44 2.66 22.03
C PRO A 36 5.87 3.97 21.49
N PRO A 37 6.72 4.97 21.18
CA PRO A 37 6.27 6.23 20.59
C PRO A 37 5.34 5.91 19.42
N ALA A 38 4.11 6.44 19.49
CA ALA A 38 2.91 5.96 18.81
C ALA A 38 3.18 5.11 17.56
N ALA A 39 2.96 3.80 17.65
CA ALA A 39 3.04 2.88 16.52
C ALA A 39 2.20 3.43 15.36
N ARG A 40 2.86 3.87 14.29
CA ARG A 40 2.19 4.32 13.07
C ARG A 40 1.44 3.14 12.48
N SER A 41 0.20 3.35 12.04
CA SER A 41 -0.54 2.27 11.38
C SER A 41 0.16 1.87 10.07
N GLU A 42 0.07 0.59 9.72
CA GLU A 42 0.58 0.08 8.44
C GLU A 42 -0.02 0.86 7.26
N LEU A 43 -1.29 1.27 7.37
CA LEU A 43 -1.97 2.06 6.35
C LEU A 43 -1.36 3.46 6.16
N GLU A 44 -0.95 4.14 7.24
CA GLU A 44 -0.25 5.43 7.12
C GLU A 44 1.14 5.26 6.47
N ALA A 45 1.84 4.17 6.77
CA ALA A 45 3.10 3.85 6.11
C ALA A 45 2.89 3.52 4.61
N ALA A 46 1.84 2.78 4.27
CA ALA A 46 1.48 2.48 2.89
C ALA A 46 1.10 3.76 2.12
N ALA A 47 0.30 4.64 2.72
CA ALA A 47 -0.06 5.94 2.14
C ALA A 47 1.14 6.87 1.94
N ALA A 48 2.24 6.68 2.69
CA ALA A 48 3.50 7.39 2.49
C ALA A 48 4.35 6.85 1.32
N LEU A 49 4.14 5.60 0.90
CA LEU A 49 5.12 4.85 0.10
C LEU A 49 4.55 4.31 -1.22
N VAL A 50 3.34 3.74 -1.22
CA VAL A 50 2.75 3.07 -2.39
C VAL A 50 2.47 4.06 -3.53
N PRO A 51 1.86 5.24 -3.32
CA PRO A 51 1.65 6.20 -4.41
C PRO A 51 2.97 6.64 -5.08
N HIS A 52 4.03 6.78 -4.29
CA HIS A 52 5.37 7.12 -4.79
C HIS A 52 6.04 5.98 -5.55
N LEU A 53 5.77 4.73 -5.13
CA LEU A 53 6.21 3.55 -5.86
C LEU A 53 5.58 3.51 -7.25
N ASP A 54 4.25 3.65 -7.32
CA ASP A 54 3.52 3.64 -8.58
C ASP A 54 3.94 4.80 -9.50
N GLU A 55 4.10 6.01 -8.95
CA GLU A 55 4.61 7.17 -9.68
C GLU A 55 5.97 6.89 -10.31
N ALA A 56 6.91 6.34 -9.53
CA ALA A 56 8.27 6.09 -9.97
C ALA A 56 8.31 5.00 -11.05
N VAL A 57 7.59 3.90 -10.84
CA VAL A 57 7.50 2.78 -11.79
C VAL A 57 6.92 3.28 -13.12
N LEU A 58 5.79 3.99 -13.10
CA LEU A 58 5.17 4.56 -14.31
C LEU A 58 6.08 5.54 -15.04
N ARG A 59 6.73 6.45 -14.31
CA ARG A 59 7.69 7.39 -14.90
C ARG A 59 8.84 6.66 -15.58
N ASN A 60 9.42 5.67 -14.91
CA ASN A 60 10.53 4.89 -15.45
C ASN A 60 10.11 4.13 -16.72
N THR A 61 8.90 3.57 -16.75
CA THR A 61 8.34 2.93 -17.94
C THR A 61 8.05 3.92 -19.06
N ALA A 62 7.50 5.11 -18.76
CA ALA A 62 7.25 6.16 -19.74
C ALA A 62 8.55 6.62 -20.40
N ASP A 63 9.58 6.82 -19.59
CA ASP A 63 10.92 7.21 -20.02
C ASP A 63 11.56 6.13 -20.92
N TYR A 64 11.42 4.85 -20.54
CA TYR A 64 11.89 3.74 -21.35
C TYR A 64 11.17 3.69 -22.71
N CYS A 65 9.84 3.75 -22.71
CA CYS A 65 9.03 3.73 -23.92
C CYS A 65 9.34 4.91 -24.84
N SER A 66 9.51 6.11 -24.29
CA SER A 66 9.85 7.31 -25.05
C SER A 66 11.22 7.21 -25.74
N ARG A 67 12.18 6.51 -25.12
CA ARG A 67 13.52 6.26 -25.70
C ARG A 67 13.52 5.14 -26.74
N HIS A 68 12.84 4.03 -26.46
CA HIS A 68 12.99 2.79 -27.24
C HIS A 68 11.87 2.55 -28.25
N ALA A 69 10.72 3.22 -28.11
CA ALA A 69 9.58 3.17 -29.01
C ALA A 69 9.08 4.59 -29.35
N PRO A 70 9.88 5.42 -30.07
CA PRO A 70 9.59 6.84 -30.28
C PRO A 70 8.25 7.12 -30.99
N ARG A 71 7.73 6.17 -31.77
CA ARG A 71 6.40 6.26 -32.40
C ARG A 71 5.25 6.33 -31.38
N THR A 72 5.46 5.79 -30.18
CA THR A 72 4.46 5.77 -29.09
C THR A 72 4.56 6.98 -28.16
N ARG A 73 5.65 7.75 -28.26
CA ARG A 73 6.02 8.80 -27.31
C ARG A 73 4.88 9.75 -26.98
N ALA A 74 4.18 10.29 -27.98
CA ALA A 74 3.08 11.24 -27.75
C ALA A 74 1.94 10.63 -26.93
N ALA A 75 1.56 9.37 -27.21
CA ALA A 75 0.52 8.67 -26.47
C ALA A 75 0.95 8.34 -25.03
N VAL A 76 2.20 7.91 -24.87
CA VAL A 76 2.83 7.62 -23.56
C VAL A 76 2.87 8.88 -22.70
N GLU A 77 3.40 9.99 -23.22
CA GLU A 77 3.50 11.27 -22.51
C GLU A 77 2.11 11.82 -22.15
N ALA A 78 1.12 11.70 -23.05
CA ALA A 78 -0.24 12.12 -22.78
C ALA A 78 -0.91 11.28 -21.68
N ALA A 79 -0.75 9.95 -21.72
CA ALA A 79 -1.27 9.05 -20.70
C ALA A 79 -0.61 9.28 -19.34
N TRP A 80 0.71 9.50 -19.32
CA TRP A 80 1.45 9.86 -18.12
C TRP A 80 0.97 11.17 -17.51
N ALA A 81 0.87 12.24 -18.31
CA ALA A 81 0.35 13.53 -17.86
C ALA A 81 -1.09 13.42 -17.35
N GLY A 82 -1.93 12.60 -18.00
CA GLY A 82 -3.29 12.30 -17.57
C GLY A 82 -3.34 11.62 -16.20
N TRP A 83 -2.48 10.63 -15.98
CA TRP A 83 -2.35 9.99 -14.67
C TRP A 83 -1.90 10.99 -13.59
N GLN A 84 -0.91 11.82 -13.87
CA GLN A 84 -0.43 12.84 -12.93
C GLN A 84 -1.56 13.80 -12.54
N ALA A 85 -2.34 14.26 -13.52
CA ALA A 85 -3.45 15.18 -13.28
C ALA A 85 -4.54 14.55 -12.41
N ARG A 86 -4.95 13.31 -12.69
CA ARG A 86 -6.00 12.61 -11.91
C ARG A 86 -5.57 12.29 -10.48
N ASN A 87 -4.29 12.00 -10.26
CA ASN A 87 -3.76 11.61 -8.95
C ASN A 87 -3.11 12.76 -8.17
N ALA A 88 -3.11 13.99 -8.70
CA ALA A 88 -2.39 15.13 -8.12
C ALA A 88 -2.75 15.41 -6.65
N ALA A 89 -4.04 15.33 -6.30
CA ALA A 89 -4.53 15.57 -4.95
C ALA A 89 -4.05 14.48 -3.97
N HIS A 90 -4.18 13.20 -4.35
CA HIS A 90 -3.68 12.07 -3.57
C HIS A 90 -2.17 12.14 -3.38
N MET A 91 -1.43 12.46 -4.44
CA MET A 91 0.02 12.63 -4.37
C MET A 91 0.43 13.78 -3.44
N ALA A 92 -0.35 14.86 -3.36
CA ALA A 92 -0.08 15.96 -2.44
C ALA A 92 -0.22 15.56 -0.97
N VAL A 93 -1.18 14.71 -0.65
CA VAL A 93 -1.37 14.18 0.71
C VAL A 93 -0.33 13.09 1.02
N SER A 94 -0.08 12.18 0.08
CA SER A 94 0.97 11.14 0.18
C SER A 94 2.34 11.75 0.50
N ARG A 95 2.70 12.87 -0.14
CA ARG A 95 3.95 13.59 0.16
C ARG A 95 4.06 14.03 1.61
N GLN A 96 2.96 14.37 2.27
CA GLN A 96 2.96 14.77 3.68
C GLN A 96 3.16 13.55 4.58
N TYR A 97 2.51 12.43 4.28
CA TYR A 97 2.77 11.15 4.96
C TYR A 97 4.23 10.70 4.81
N ARG A 98 4.79 10.84 3.60
CA ARG A 98 6.20 10.54 3.32
C ARG A 98 7.14 11.46 4.10
N ALA A 99 6.89 12.76 4.12
CA ALA A 99 7.69 13.70 4.89
C ALA A 99 7.71 13.37 6.40
N ARG A 100 6.59 12.89 6.96
CA ARG A 100 6.56 12.39 8.35
C ARG A 100 7.36 11.11 8.54
N LEU A 101 7.42 10.23 7.54
CA LEU A 101 8.26 9.03 7.60
C LEU A 101 9.75 9.39 7.56
N GLU A 102 10.12 10.31 6.67
CA GLU A 102 11.48 10.84 6.56
C GLU A 102 11.89 11.58 7.84
N ALA A 103 10.98 12.35 8.45
CA ALA A 103 11.21 13.00 9.74
C ALA A 103 11.41 11.98 10.87
N SER A 104 10.60 10.91 10.95
CA SER A 104 10.80 9.83 11.93
C SER A 104 12.12 9.10 11.72
N ALA A 105 12.57 8.90 10.47
CA ALA A 105 13.87 8.29 10.17
C ALA A 105 15.04 9.18 10.65
N ALA A 106 14.94 10.50 10.46
CA ALA A 106 16.00 11.45 10.81
C ALA A 106 16.01 11.85 12.29
N HIS A 107 14.83 12.02 12.90
CA HIS A 107 14.63 12.71 14.18
C HIS A 107 13.71 11.95 15.14
N GLY A 108 13.42 10.67 14.87
CA GLY A 108 12.62 9.83 15.74
C GLY A 108 13.15 9.80 17.18
N SER A 109 12.21 9.70 18.13
CA SER A 109 12.45 9.82 19.57
C SER A 109 13.28 8.66 20.14
N THR A 110 13.26 7.51 19.46
CA THR A 110 14.04 6.32 19.80
C THR A 110 14.89 5.85 18.62
N GLU A 111 15.96 5.12 18.90
CA GLU A 111 16.77 4.48 17.85
C GLU A 111 15.94 3.46 17.03
N GLU A 112 15.04 2.75 17.70
CA GLU A 112 14.15 1.79 17.04
C GLU A 112 13.21 2.45 16.04
N GLU A 113 12.59 3.56 16.41
CA GLU A 113 11.72 4.35 15.52
C GLU A 113 12.48 4.85 14.29
N ARG A 114 13.68 5.42 14.50
CA ARG A 114 14.56 5.90 13.42
C ARG A 114 14.93 4.77 12.47
N ARG A 115 15.40 3.64 13.00
CA ARG A 115 15.79 2.47 12.21
C ARG A 115 14.62 1.87 11.43
N ALA A 116 13.47 1.69 12.07
CA ALA A 116 12.28 1.13 11.41
C ALA A 116 11.80 2.03 10.26
N SER A 117 11.78 3.34 10.47
CA SER A 117 11.38 4.31 9.44
C SER A 117 12.39 4.34 8.27
N GLN A 118 13.69 4.29 8.59
CA GLN A 118 14.75 4.22 7.58
C GLN A 118 14.68 2.92 6.77
N GLU A 119 14.37 1.81 7.42
CA GLU A 119 14.21 0.50 6.76
C GLU A 119 13.05 0.55 5.76
N LEU A 120 11.88 1.10 6.15
CA LEU A 120 10.73 1.26 5.24
C LEU A 120 11.07 2.10 4.00
N LEU A 121 11.81 3.21 4.17
CA LEU A 121 12.26 4.05 3.06
C LEU A 121 13.24 3.30 2.13
N THR A 122 14.16 2.55 2.72
CA THR A 122 15.13 1.72 1.98
C THR A 122 14.43 0.62 1.19
N GLN A 123 13.49 -0.09 1.82
CA GLN A 123 12.69 -1.13 1.17
C GLN A 123 11.85 -0.55 0.03
N ASN A 124 11.23 0.62 0.21
CA ASN A 124 10.48 1.28 -0.86
C ASN A 124 11.35 1.56 -2.09
N ALA A 125 12.58 2.04 -1.90
CA ALA A 125 13.52 2.26 -3.00
C ALA A 125 13.86 0.94 -3.73
N MET A 126 14.14 -0.14 -2.99
CA MET A 126 14.39 -1.46 -3.60
C MET A 126 13.18 -2.00 -4.36
N LEU A 127 11.97 -1.78 -3.84
CA LEU A 127 10.74 -2.20 -4.50
C LEU A 127 10.51 -1.43 -5.80
N ILE A 128 10.78 -0.12 -5.84
CA ILE A 128 10.70 0.68 -7.07
C ILE A 128 11.59 0.08 -8.16
N ASP A 129 12.83 -0.27 -7.82
CA ASP A 129 13.77 -0.88 -8.76
C ASP A 129 13.28 -2.27 -9.21
N SER A 130 12.82 -3.09 -8.26
CA SER A 130 12.32 -4.44 -8.54
C SER A 130 11.11 -4.41 -9.50
N PHE A 131 10.09 -3.62 -9.18
CA PHE A 131 8.88 -3.50 -10.01
C PHE A 131 9.17 -2.85 -11.36
N THR A 132 10.04 -1.83 -11.41
CA THR A 132 10.48 -1.24 -12.68
C THR A 132 11.16 -2.30 -13.55
N ASN A 133 12.03 -3.13 -12.96
CA ASN A 133 12.73 -4.19 -13.71
C ASN A 133 11.76 -5.25 -14.21
N GLN A 134 10.84 -5.73 -13.37
CA GLN A 134 9.81 -6.68 -13.76
C GLN A 134 8.94 -6.16 -14.91
N GLN A 135 8.53 -4.89 -14.85
CA GLN A 135 7.69 -4.29 -15.89
C GLN A 135 8.43 -4.11 -17.23
N LEU A 136 9.75 -3.88 -17.18
CA LEU A 136 10.56 -3.64 -18.37
C LEU A 136 11.25 -4.90 -18.93
N ASP A 137 11.20 -6.02 -18.22
CA ASP A 137 11.98 -7.22 -18.55
C ASP A 137 11.73 -7.72 -19.97
N VAL A 138 10.46 -7.95 -20.33
CA VAL A 138 10.07 -8.41 -21.68
C VAL A 138 10.45 -7.38 -22.75
N MET A 139 10.33 -6.08 -22.46
CA MET A 139 10.72 -5.04 -23.42
C MET A 139 12.23 -4.99 -23.63
N ARG A 140 13.03 -5.27 -22.60
CA ARG A 140 14.50 -5.34 -22.68
C ARG A 140 14.94 -6.54 -23.49
N VAL A 141 14.33 -7.71 -23.28
CA VAL A 141 14.58 -8.91 -24.12
C VAL A 141 14.24 -8.63 -25.59
N ALA A 142 13.09 -8.00 -25.86
CA ALA A 142 12.73 -7.60 -27.23
C ALA A 142 13.75 -6.62 -27.83
N LEU A 143 14.27 -5.68 -27.03
CA LEU A 143 15.31 -4.75 -27.47
C LEU A 143 16.61 -5.46 -27.84
N GLU A 144 17.05 -6.45 -27.04
CA GLU A 144 18.24 -7.26 -27.29
C GLU A 144 18.12 -8.06 -28.59
N HIS A 145 16.92 -8.54 -28.94
CA HIS A 145 16.65 -9.24 -30.19
C HIS A 145 16.33 -8.32 -31.38
N GLY A 146 16.35 -7.00 -31.19
CA GLY A 146 16.07 -6.02 -32.26
C GLY A 146 14.59 -5.88 -32.62
N GLU A 147 13.69 -6.41 -31.80
CA GLU A 147 12.24 -6.48 -32.01
C GLU A 147 11.53 -5.17 -31.60
N ARG A 148 11.94 -4.05 -32.22
CA ARG A 148 11.43 -2.70 -31.85
C ARG A 148 9.92 -2.53 -31.97
N GLN A 149 9.27 -3.29 -32.86
CA GLN A 149 7.82 -3.26 -33.01
C GLN A 149 7.11 -3.86 -31.78
N VAL A 150 7.66 -4.94 -31.21
CA VAL A 150 7.14 -5.54 -29.96
C VAL A 150 7.22 -4.54 -28.81
N ILE A 151 8.32 -3.79 -28.70
CA ILE A 151 8.44 -2.73 -27.68
C ILE A 151 7.34 -1.68 -27.86
N ALA A 152 7.06 -1.25 -29.10
CA ALA A 152 6.02 -0.26 -29.37
C ALA A 152 4.62 -0.77 -29.01
N GLU A 153 4.33 -2.05 -29.28
CA GLU A 153 3.07 -2.70 -28.90
C GLU A 153 2.91 -2.75 -27.39
N LEU A 154 3.92 -3.28 -26.67
CA LEU A 154 3.90 -3.35 -25.21
C LEU A 154 3.78 -1.97 -24.55
N CYS A 155 4.48 -0.96 -25.07
CA CYS A 155 4.36 0.42 -24.61
C CYS A 155 2.95 0.99 -24.85
N THR A 156 2.36 0.71 -26.01
CA THR A 156 1.00 1.17 -26.35
C THR A 156 -0.03 0.52 -25.43
N GLU A 157 0.05 -0.80 -25.24
CA GLU A 157 -0.86 -1.55 -24.37
C GLU A 157 -0.75 -1.09 -22.91
N GLN A 158 0.48 -0.93 -22.40
CA GLN A 158 0.70 -0.47 -21.04
C GLN A 158 0.11 0.94 -20.82
N PHE A 159 0.38 1.89 -21.72
CA PHE A 159 -0.11 3.25 -21.55
C PHE A 159 -1.58 3.43 -21.93
N ALA A 160 -2.19 2.50 -22.68
CA ALA A 160 -3.64 2.44 -22.82
C ALA A 160 -4.33 2.15 -21.48
N LYS A 161 -3.79 1.23 -20.67
CA LYS A 161 -4.29 0.95 -19.30
C LYS A 161 -4.13 2.16 -18.38
N VAL A 162 -2.99 2.83 -18.44
CA VAL A 162 -2.75 4.08 -17.69
C VAL A 162 -3.74 5.18 -18.11
N ALA A 163 -3.99 5.33 -19.42
CA ALA A 163 -4.97 6.28 -19.93
C ALA A 163 -6.41 5.94 -19.47
N ALA A 164 -6.74 4.65 -19.37
CA ALA A 164 -8.03 4.15 -18.87
C ALA A 164 -8.20 4.29 -17.35
N GLY A 165 -7.17 4.71 -16.62
CA GLY A 165 -7.23 4.89 -15.16
C GLY A 165 -7.00 3.62 -14.35
N GLU A 166 -6.58 2.51 -14.97
CA GLU A 166 -6.26 1.26 -14.25
C GLU A 166 -5.08 1.43 -13.28
N TRP A 167 -4.27 2.47 -13.47
CA TRP A 167 -3.16 2.81 -12.61
C TRP A 167 -3.47 3.93 -11.60
N ASP A 168 -4.69 4.46 -11.59
CA ASP A 168 -5.06 5.49 -10.64
C ASP A 168 -5.07 4.91 -9.21
N ILE A 169 -4.59 5.68 -8.23
CA ILE A 169 -4.44 5.25 -6.83
C ILE A 169 -5.77 4.72 -6.30
N ARG A 170 -6.88 5.39 -6.65
CA ARG A 170 -8.24 4.97 -6.26
C ARG A 170 -8.63 3.58 -6.77
N GLN A 171 -8.13 3.17 -7.93
CA GLN A 171 -8.44 1.86 -8.50
C GLN A 171 -7.53 0.77 -7.97
N ARG A 172 -6.24 1.07 -7.80
CA ARG A 172 -5.28 0.09 -7.33
C ARG A 172 -5.40 -0.19 -5.84
N ASP A 173 -5.58 0.87 -5.04
CA ASP A 173 -5.54 0.79 -3.59
C ASP A 173 -6.66 1.65 -2.97
N PRO A 174 -7.93 1.18 -2.98
CA PRO A 174 -9.06 1.95 -2.49
C PRO A 174 -8.95 2.39 -1.02
N GLU A 175 -8.32 1.57 -0.18
CA GLU A 175 -8.10 1.89 1.25
C GLU A 175 -7.09 3.03 1.43
N ILE A 176 -6.00 3.01 0.66
CA ILE A 176 -5.02 4.10 0.63
C ILE A 176 -5.69 5.36 0.10
N ALA A 177 -6.44 5.26 -0.99
CA ALA A 177 -7.17 6.39 -1.55
C ALA A 177 -8.18 7.00 -0.56
N ALA A 178 -8.88 6.17 0.21
CA ALA A 178 -9.79 6.63 1.26
C ALA A 178 -9.06 7.37 2.38
N LEU A 179 -7.89 6.87 2.82
CA LEU A 179 -7.07 7.58 3.79
C LEU A 179 -6.56 8.93 3.23
N LEU A 180 -6.11 8.95 1.98
CA LEU A 180 -5.64 10.18 1.32
C LEU A 180 -6.79 11.18 1.09
N ASP A 181 -8.01 10.71 0.85
CA ASP A 181 -9.23 11.53 0.76
C ASP A 181 -9.60 12.16 2.11
N ALA A 182 -9.33 11.47 3.23
CA ALA A 182 -9.53 12.01 4.58
C ALA A 182 -8.57 13.17 4.90
N GLY A 183 -7.49 13.31 4.12
CA GLY A 183 -6.58 14.43 4.17
C GLY A 183 -5.27 14.14 4.89
N ALA A 184 -4.55 15.20 5.19
CA ALA A 184 -3.25 15.12 5.84
C ALA A 184 -3.37 14.50 7.23
N PRO A 185 -2.34 13.75 7.68
CA PRO A 185 -2.32 13.27 9.05
C PRO A 185 -2.41 14.44 10.02
N ALA A 186 -3.24 14.32 11.04
CA ALA A 186 -3.31 15.33 12.08
C ALA A 186 -1.93 15.49 12.73
N ASP A 187 -1.45 16.72 12.84
CA ASP A 187 -0.25 17.02 13.61
C ASP A 187 -0.48 16.55 15.05
N ALA A 188 0.27 15.54 15.49
CA ALA A 188 0.28 15.10 16.89
C ALA A 188 0.89 16.15 17.85
N THR A 189 1.17 17.36 17.35
CA THR A 189 1.68 18.52 18.07
C THR A 189 0.71 19.69 17.94
N ARG A 190 -0.42 19.61 18.64
CA ARG A 190 -1.09 20.78 19.20
C ARG A 190 -1.40 20.50 20.67
N PRO A 191 -1.24 21.52 21.52
CA PRO A 191 -0.71 21.45 22.89
C PRO A 191 -1.47 20.54 23.86
#